data_AF-A0A1Y1JRC3-F1
#
_entry.id   AF-A0A1Y1JRC3-F1
#
_cell.length_a   1.000
_cell.length_b   1.000
_cell.length_c   1.000
_cell.angle_alpha   90.00
_cell.angle_beta   90.00
_cell.angle_gamma   90.00
#
_symmetry.space_group_name_H-M   'P 1'
#
loop_
_entity.id
_entity.type
_entity.pdbx_description
1 polymer ?
#
loop_
_entity_poly.entity_id
_entity_poly.type
_entity_poly.pdbx_seq_one_letter_code
_entity_poly.pdbx_strand_id
1 'polypeptide(L)'
;MAFFYSGYHKPNSKHIKNKRAKIIYVLGLFMLPTIVTYVGSNYYILNFFINTFKPIEVPREVDFRIIKKIYHDKKPTSKSSDYDENTNV
;
A
#
# COMPACT_ATOMS: atom_id res chain seq x y z
N MET A 1 39.19 14.87 34.81
CA MET A 1 37.89 15.26 35.41
C MET A 1 36.72 15.38 34.41
N ALA A 2 36.85 15.00 33.12
CA ALA A 2 35.74 15.11 32.16
C ALA A 2 34.62 14.05 32.33
N PHE A 3 34.93 12.90 32.95
CA PHE A 3 33.97 11.81 33.15
C PHE A 3 32.88 12.12 34.19
N PHE A 4 33.18 12.99 35.18
CA PHE A 4 32.23 13.42 36.21
C PHE A 4 31.42 14.67 35.83
N TYR A 5 31.81 15.41 34.79
CA TYR A 5 31.06 16.58 34.30
C TYR A 5 30.16 16.27 33.11
N SER A 6 30.29 15.09 32.51
CA SER A 6 29.57 14.72 31.29
C SER A 6 28.10 14.35 31.54
N GLY A 7 27.64 14.33 32.79
CA GLY A 7 26.26 14.03 33.15
C GLY A 7 25.85 12.57 32.94
N TYR A 8 26.74 11.71 32.43
CA TYR A 8 26.48 10.27 32.22
C TYR A 8 26.38 9.48 33.53
N HIS A 9 26.87 10.03 34.64
CA HIS A 9 26.82 9.41 35.97
C HIS A 9 25.45 9.52 36.66
N LYS A 10 24.54 10.39 36.18
CA LYS A 10 23.23 10.62 36.81
C LYS A 10 22.15 10.26 35.81
N PRO A 11 21.26 9.30 36.13
CA PRO A 11 20.17 8.94 35.23
C PRO A 11 19.25 10.15 35.04
N ASN A 12 19.39 10.82 33.90
CA ASN A 12 18.53 11.92 33.50
C ASN A 12 17.27 11.33 32.83
N SER A 13 16.08 11.77 33.26
CA SER A 13 14.81 11.32 32.69
C SER A 13 14.73 11.55 31.17
N LYS A 14 15.33 12.63 30.67
CA LYS A 14 15.47 12.89 29.22
C LYS A 14 16.35 11.84 28.53
N HIS A 15 17.44 11.43 29.16
CA HIS A 15 18.35 10.43 28.60
C HIS A 15 17.68 9.04 28.55
N ILE A 16 16.94 8.67 29.59
CA ILE A 16 16.17 7.41 29.62
C ILE A 16 15.10 7.38 28.53
N LYS A 17 14.33 8.48 28.37
CA LYS A 17 13.31 8.59 27.31
C LYS A 17 13.94 8.49 25.92
N ASN A 18 15.05 9.18 25.68
CA ASN A 18 15.77 9.11 24.41
C ASN A 18 16.32 7.70 24.13
N LYS A 19 16.82 7.01 25.16
CA LYS A 19 17.28 5.61 25.02
C LYS A 19 16.12 4.68 24.64
N ARG A 20 14.96 4.83 25.29
CA ARG A 20 13.75 4.05 24.95
C ARG A 20 13.27 4.33 23.51
N ALA A 21 13.25 5.59 23.10
CA ALA A 21 12.87 5.95 21.73
C ALA A 21 13.81 5.33 20.69
N LYS A 22 15.12 5.34 20.94
CA LYS A 22 16.12 4.68 20.08
C LYS A 22 15.91 3.17 20.00
N ILE A 23 15.60 2.51 21.13
CA ILE A 23 15.32 1.07 21.16
C ILE A 23 14.06 0.76 20.35
N ILE A 24 12.98 1.53 20.54
CA ILE A 24 11.72 1.36 19.80
C ILE A 24 11.95 1.59 18.30
N TYR A 25 12.75 2.59 17.93
CA TYR A 25 13.08 2.86 16.54
C TYR A 25 13.79 1.67 15.88
N VAL A 26 14.84 1.15 16.53
CA VAL A 26 15.58 -0.01 16.02
C VAL A 26 14.66 -1.23 15.94
N LEU A 27 13.89 -1.51 16.99
CA LEU A 27 12.95 -2.63 17.01
C LEU A 27 11.90 -2.49 15.89
N GLY A 28 11.34 -1.29 15.71
CA GLY A 28 10.42 -0.99 14.63
C GLY A 28 11.06 -1.25 13.26
N LEU A 29 12.28 -0.76 13.02
CA LEU A 29 13.00 -0.98 11.77
C LEU A 29 13.16 -2.46 11.43
N PHE A 30 13.47 -3.30 12.43
CA PHE A 30 13.65 -4.74 12.24
C PHE A 30 12.33 -5.51 12.14
N MET A 31 11.29 -5.10 12.88
CA MET A 31 9.99 -5.79 12.90
C MET A 31 9.05 -5.37 11.77
N LEU A 32 9.24 -4.16 11.21
CA LEU A 32 8.36 -3.60 10.20
C LEU A 32 8.29 -4.44 8.93
N PRO A 33 9.40 -4.97 8.35
CA PRO A 33 9.32 -5.87 7.21
C PRO A 33 8.45 -7.09 7.50
N THR A 34 8.62 -7.73 8.66
CA THR A 34 7.83 -8.89 9.08
C THR A 34 6.34 -8.56 9.22
N ILE A 35 6.00 -7.41 9.80
CA ILE A 35 4.61 -6.96 9.93
C ILE A 35 4.01 -6.70 8.54
N VAL A 36 4.73 -5.99 7.66
CA VAL A 36 4.27 -5.70 6.30
C VAL A 36 4.07 -6.98 5.50
N THR A 37 4.99 -7.93 5.57
CA THR A 37 4.86 -9.22 4.89
C THR A 37 3.70 -10.03 5.45
N TYR A 38 3.53 -10.07 6.78
CA TYR A 38 2.43 -10.81 7.41
C TYR A 38 1.05 -10.24 7.01
N VAL A 39 0.91 -8.92 7.03
CA VAL A 39 -0.31 -8.22 6.60
C VAL A 39 -0.53 -8.39 5.09
N GLY A 40 0.51 -8.25 4.27
CA GLY A 40 0.43 -8.42 2.82
C GLY A 40 0.12 -9.86 2.39
N SER A 41 0.49 -10.85 3.21
CA SER A 41 0.18 -12.28 2.98
C SER A 41 -1.26 -12.64 3.34
N ASN A 42 -2.02 -11.71 3.95
CA ASN A 42 -3.43 -11.94 4.22
C ASN A 42 -4.23 -11.98 2.91
N TYR A 43 -4.94 -13.08 2.68
CA TYR A 43 -5.74 -13.30 1.48
C TYR A 43 -6.69 -12.15 1.13
N TYR A 44 -7.34 -11.55 2.13
CA TYR A 44 -8.27 -10.43 1.91
C TYR A 44 -7.57 -9.18 1.39
N ILE A 45 -6.38 -8.89 1.92
CA ILE A 45 -5.57 -7.74 1.52
C ILE A 45 -4.98 -7.98 0.14
N LEU A 46 -4.46 -9.18 -0.12
CA LEU A 46 -3.93 -9.54 -1.43
C LEU A 46 -5.01 -9.45 -2.51
N ASN A 47 -6.21 -9.96 -2.25
CA ASN A 47 -7.31 -9.89 -3.20
C ASN A 47 -7.79 -8.45 -3.41
N PHE A 48 -7.76 -7.60 -2.38
CA PHE A 48 -8.01 -6.16 -2.53
C PHE A 48 -6.98 -5.52 -3.48
N PHE A 49 -5.69 -5.81 -3.32
CA PHE A 49 -4.65 -5.27 -4.21
C PHE A 49 -4.78 -5.79 -5.63
N ILE A 50 -5.04 -7.09 -5.81
CA ILE A 50 -5.29 -7.68 -7.12
C ILE A 50 -6.48 -6.99 -7.79
N ASN A 51 -7.61 -6.85 -7.12
CA ASN A 51 -8.80 -6.22 -7.73
C ASN A 51 -8.63 -4.72 -7.99
N THR A 52 -7.83 -4.02 -7.18
CA THR A 52 -7.64 -2.57 -7.30
C THR A 52 -6.60 -2.21 -8.35
N PHE A 53 -5.52 -2.99 -8.43
CA PHE A 53 -4.33 -2.64 -9.22
C PHE A 53 -4.07 -3.61 -10.38
N LYS A 54 -4.96 -4.58 -10.67
CA LYS A 54 -4.79 -5.49 -11.81
C LYS A 54 -4.44 -4.67 -13.05
N PRO A 55 -3.21 -4.76 -13.58
CA PRO A 55 -2.89 -4.10 -14.83
C PRO A 55 -3.69 -4.81 -15.90
N ILE A 56 -4.68 -4.11 -16.45
CA ILE A 56 -5.45 -4.62 -17.57
C ILE A 56 -4.71 -4.17 -18.81
N GLU A 57 -4.03 -5.10 -19.47
CA GLU A 57 -3.60 -4.91 -20.85
C GLU A 57 -4.86 -4.93 -21.72
N VAL A 58 -5.24 -3.76 -22.21
CA VAL A 58 -6.40 -3.63 -23.10
C VAL A 58 -5.99 -3.19 -24.48
N PRO A 59 -6.64 -3.73 -25.53
CA PRO A 59 -6.39 -3.31 -26.89
C PRO A 59 -6.65 -1.80 -27.00
N ARG A 60 -5.85 -1.09 -27.82
CA ARG A 60 -5.96 0.37 -28.00
C ARG A 60 -7.36 0.85 -28.40
N GLU A 61 -8.17 -0.04 -28.97
CA GLU A 61 -9.50 0.25 -29.52
C GLU A 61 -10.63 0.17 -28.47
N VAL A 62 -10.36 -0.30 -27.25
CA VAL A 62 -11.43 -0.58 -26.27
C VAL A 62 -11.58 0.54 -25.23
N ASP A 63 -12.81 0.99 -25.02
CA ASP A 63 -13.14 1.97 -23.97
C ASP A 63 -12.93 1.38 -22.56
N PHE A 64 -11.94 1.91 -21.85
CA PHE A 64 -11.59 1.57 -20.46
C PHE A 64 -12.79 1.62 -19.48
N ARG A 65 -13.82 2.43 -19.77
CA ARG A 65 -15.03 2.53 -18.94
C ARG A 65 -15.89 1.27 -19.00
N ILE A 66 -15.93 0.61 -20.16
CA ILE A 66 -16.68 -0.63 -20.37
C ILE A 66 -16.00 -1.77 -19.62
N ILE A 67 -14.68 -1.88 -19.76
CA ILE A 67 -13.86 -2.90 -19.09
C ILE A 67 -13.96 -2.79 -17.57
N LYS A 68 -13.87 -1.57 -17.02
CA LYS A 68 -14.03 -1.32 -15.58
C LYS A 68 -15.43 -1.69 -15.07
N LYS A 69 -16.47 -1.50 -15.88
CA LYS A 69 -17.85 -1.91 -15.53
C LYS A 69 -18.02 -3.43 -15.50
N ILE A 70 -17.44 -4.14 -16.48
CA ILE A 70 -17.48 -5.60 -16.57
C ILE A 70 -16.77 -6.25 -15.36
N TYR A 71 -15.63 -5.72 -14.95
CA TYR A 71 -14.82 -6.29 -13.85
C TYR A 71 -15.39 -6.08 -12.45
N HIS A 72 -16.29 -5.11 -12.26
CA HIS A 72 -16.87 -4.77 -10.96
C HIS A 72 -18.37 -5.09 -10.90
N ASP A 73 -18.80 -6.14 -11.60
CA ASP A 73 -20.17 -6.72 -11.60
C ASP A 73 -21.31 -5.72 -11.84
N LYS A 74 -21.05 -4.66 -12.61
CA LYS A 74 -22.14 -3.84 -13.16
C LYS A 74 -22.38 -4.30 -14.59
N LYS A 75 -23.54 -4.92 -14.83
CA LYS A 75 -24.04 -5.21 -16.19
C LYS A 75 -23.83 -3.94 -17.03
N PRO A 76 -22.93 -3.96 -18.03
CA PRO A 76 -22.57 -2.75 -18.75
C PRO A 76 -23.83 -2.22 -19.46
N THR A 77 -24.06 -0.91 -19.34
CA THR A 77 -25.25 -0.24 -19.88
C THR A 77 -25.27 -0.21 -21.41
N SER A 78 -24.11 -0.43 -22.05
CA SER A 78 -23.94 -0.50 -23.50
C SER A 78 -23.05 -1.67 -23.87
N LYS A 79 -23.31 -2.29 -25.00
CA LYS A 79 -22.48 -3.35 -25.57
C LYS A 79 -21.50 -2.74 -26.57
N SER A 80 -20.35 -3.38 -26.78
CA SER A 80 -19.37 -2.94 -27.77
C SER A 80 -19.93 -2.96 -29.21
N SER A 81 -20.94 -3.81 -29.47
CA SER A 81 -21.67 -3.85 -30.74
C SER A 81 -22.37 -2.54 -31.10
N ASP A 82 -22.71 -1.72 -30.09
CA ASP A 82 -23.50 -0.50 -30.29
C ASP A 82 -22.62 0.67 -30.83
N TYR A 83 -21.29 0.49 -30.83
CA TYR A 83 -20.32 1.48 -31.34
C TYR A 83 -20.06 1.34 -32.85
N ASP A 84 -20.09 0.10 -33.38
CA ASP A 84 -19.83 -0.17 -34.80
C ASP A 84 -20.99 0.29 -35.71
N GLU A 85 -22.20 0.40 -35.16
CA GLU A 85 -23.40 0.82 -35.90
C GLU A 85 -23.46 2.34 -36.16
N ASN A 86 -22.67 3.15 -35.45
CA ASN A 86 -22.76 4.62 -35.48
C ASN A 86 -21.54 5.35 -36.08
N THR A 87 -20.56 4.62 -36.61
CA THR A 87 -19.31 5.21 -37.16
C THR A 87 -19.18 5.10 -38.68
N ASN A 88 -20.19 4.55 -39.37
CA ASN A 88 -20.25 4.47 -40.84
C ASN A 88 -21.26 5.48 -41.44
N VAL A 89 -21.11 6.76 -41.10
CA VAL A 89 -21.79 7.88 -41.80
C VAL A 89 -20.76 8.70 -42.56
#